data_AF-A0AAJ0DPC8-F1
#
_entry.id   AF-A0AAJ0DPC8-F1
#
_cell.length_a   1.000
_cell.length_b   1.000
_cell.length_c   1.000
_cell.angle_alpha   90.00
_cell.angle_beta   90.00
_cell.angle_gamma   90.00
#
_symmetry.space_group_name_H-M   'P 1'
#
loop_
_entity.id
_entity.type
_entity.pdbx_description
1 polymer ?
#
loop_
_entity_poly.entity_id
_entity_poly.type
_entity_poly.pdbx_seq_one_letter_code
_entity_poly.pdbx_strand_id
1 'polypeptide(L)'
;MKRRTIRSSGLFGGRRTTTRRESSSLRRRARWWNVFANYRYDSWDMAKFEVCCHKYADLSEYGYGVSILNDSKYGFATVGNTMRLSLLRSSKAPDDNADMGRHTIRWAILPHRGPLGPETVRAAYDFNNPLKVVSTSAGSPLLKAGGGAGGFSVALTGDENLVLDTVKRGEDGEDVGDGELPVRGGRSVIVRVYESLGGRGRGRVATKWAVKSVYKTNLLEDEEEEVRVGDGRFEVDLGPFQLQMYRLQLVD
;
A
#
# COMPACT_ATOMS: atom_id res chain seq x y z
N MET A 1 -11.69 -8.83 -14.03
CA MET A 1 -10.22 -8.83 -14.23
C MET A 1 -9.92 -8.89 -15.73
N LYS A 2 -9.39 -7.83 -16.34
CA LYS A 2 -9.01 -7.87 -17.77
C LYS A 2 -7.57 -8.38 -17.86
N ARG A 3 -7.38 -9.59 -18.39
CA ARG A 3 -6.06 -10.11 -18.77
C ARG A 3 -5.82 -9.74 -20.22
N ARG A 4 -4.75 -9.01 -20.53
CA ARG A 4 -4.37 -8.70 -21.91
C ARG A 4 -2.97 -9.22 -22.18
N THR A 5 -2.88 -10.22 -23.06
CA THR A 5 -1.62 -10.60 -23.70
C THR A 5 -1.37 -9.59 -24.81
N ILE A 6 -0.31 -8.80 -24.70
CA ILE A 6 0.06 -7.84 -25.75
C ILE A 6 1.04 -8.54 -26.70
N ARG A 7 0.69 -8.60 -27.98
CA ARG A 7 1.60 -8.84 -29.10
C ARG A 7 1.72 -7.50 -29.83
N SER A 8 2.93 -6.99 -30.05
CA SER A 8 3.13 -5.69 -30.69
C SER A 8 2.98 -5.80 -32.22
N SER A 9 1.96 -5.14 -32.77
CA SER A 9 1.93 -4.72 -34.16
C SER A 9 1.25 -3.33 -34.22
N GLY A 10 1.90 -2.38 -34.90
CA GLY A 10 1.50 -0.98 -34.89
C GLY A 10 0.43 -0.65 -35.93
N LEU A 11 -0.39 0.36 -35.66
CA LEU A 11 -1.05 1.23 -36.64
C LEU A 11 -1.70 2.44 -35.90
N PHE A 12 -1.52 3.64 -36.48
CA PHE A 12 -1.96 4.94 -35.98
C PHE A 12 -3.33 5.33 -36.55
N GLY A 13 -4.18 6.00 -35.76
CA GLY A 13 -5.41 6.64 -36.26
C GLY A 13 -5.97 7.63 -35.24
N GLY A 14 -6.00 8.92 -35.59
CA GLY A 14 -6.42 10.01 -34.70
C GLY A 14 -7.89 10.43 -34.89
N ARG A 15 -8.51 10.96 -33.83
CA ARG A 15 -9.72 11.81 -33.89
C ARG A 15 -9.74 12.85 -32.77
N ARG A 16 -10.30 14.03 -33.09
CA ARG A 16 -10.47 15.21 -32.22
C ARG A 16 -11.63 15.02 -31.21
N THR A 17 -11.52 15.63 -30.04
CA THR A 17 -12.57 15.69 -29.02
C THR A 17 -12.86 17.14 -28.58
N THR A 18 -14.16 17.44 -28.46
CA THR A 18 -14.77 18.66 -27.93
C THR A 18 -14.68 18.71 -26.41
N THR A 19 -14.35 19.87 -25.84
CA THR A 19 -14.12 20.09 -24.41
C THR A 19 -15.41 20.47 -23.66
N ARG A 20 -15.77 19.66 -22.65
CA ARG A 20 -16.74 19.99 -21.59
C ARG A 20 -15.95 20.12 -20.28
N ARG A 21 -16.31 21.06 -19.38
CA ARG A 21 -15.59 21.30 -18.11
C ARG A 21 -15.62 20.04 -17.22
N GLU A 22 -14.44 19.57 -16.81
CA GLU A 22 -14.21 18.29 -16.11
C GLU A 22 -13.38 18.49 -14.81
N SER A 23 -13.57 17.59 -13.83
CA SER A 23 -12.99 17.61 -12.47
C SER A 23 -11.52 17.97 -12.38
N SER A 24 -11.21 18.70 -11.31
CA SER A 24 -9.95 19.40 -11.08
C SER A 24 -8.86 18.63 -10.35
N SER A 25 -9.07 17.40 -9.86
CA SER A 25 -8.07 16.72 -9.02
C SER A 25 -7.86 15.23 -9.29
N LEU A 26 -6.60 14.85 -9.54
CA LEU A 26 -6.14 13.46 -9.58
C LEU A 26 -5.39 13.11 -8.30
N ARG A 27 -5.64 11.93 -7.72
CA ARG A 27 -4.93 11.41 -6.53
C ARG A 27 -4.12 10.17 -6.93
N ARG A 28 -2.84 10.12 -6.58
CA ARG A 28 -1.94 9.00 -6.93
C ARG A 28 -1.15 8.54 -5.72
N ARG A 29 -0.92 7.24 -5.57
CA ARG A 29 -0.12 6.75 -4.44
C ARG A 29 1.38 6.82 -4.71
N ALA A 30 2.09 7.66 -3.97
CA ALA A 30 3.52 7.53 -3.68
C ALA A 30 3.71 6.63 -2.44
N ARG A 31 4.95 6.21 -2.15
CA ARG A 31 5.23 5.38 -0.96
C ARG A 31 4.70 6.11 0.29
N TRP A 32 3.63 5.62 0.91
CA TRP A 32 2.92 6.17 2.10
C TRP A 32 2.04 7.41 1.93
N TRP A 33 2.09 8.09 0.78
CA TRP A 33 1.39 9.36 0.56
C TRP A 33 0.52 9.33 -0.70
N ASN A 34 -0.51 10.17 -0.74
CA ASN A 34 -1.22 10.47 -1.99
C ASN A 34 -0.74 11.80 -2.56
N VAL A 35 -0.28 11.78 -3.81
CA VAL A 35 0.14 12.94 -4.58
C VAL A 35 -1.04 13.44 -5.40
N PHE A 36 -1.35 14.73 -5.26
CA PHE A 36 -2.39 15.41 -6.02
C PHE A 36 -1.79 16.00 -7.30
N ALA A 37 -2.35 15.67 -8.46
CA ALA A 37 -1.99 16.31 -9.73
C ALA A 37 -3.22 16.97 -10.35
N ASN A 38 -3.13 18.27 -10.62
CA ASN A 38 -4.15 19.02 -11.32
C ASN A 38 -3.73 19.24 -12.78
N TYR A 39 -4.65 19.77 -13.59
CA TYR A 39 -4.45 20.09 -15.00
C TYR A 39 -3.13 20.82 -15.30
N ARG A 40 -2.64 20.67 -16.53
CA ARG A 40 -1.40 21.28 -17.00
C ARG A 40 -1.55 22.79 -17.20
N TYR A 41 -1.33 23.55 -16.14
CA TYR A 41 -1.44 25.01 -16.18
C TYR A 41 -0.10 25.71 -16.44
N ASP A 42 1.04 25.08 -16.14
CA ASP A 42 2.38 25.65 -16.32
C ASP A 42 3.37 24.69 -17.01
N SER A 43 4.58 25.18 -17.29
CA SER A 43 5.64 24.38 -17.93
C SER A 43 6.05 23.15 -17.12
N TRP A 44 5.93 23.21 -15.79
CA TRP A 44 6.23 22.11 -14.87
C TRP A 44 5.20 21.00 -14.95
N ASP A 45 3.91 21.33 -15.10
CA ASP A 45 2.87 20.34 -15.31
C ASP A 45 2.87 19.80 -16.74
N MET A 46 3.27 20.61 -17.73
CA MET A 46 3.51 20.13 -19.10
C MET A 46 4.65 19.11 -19.15
N ALA A 47 5.66 19.25 -18.29
CA ALA A 47 6.75 18.28 -18.15
C ALA A 47 6.31 16.94 -17.51
N LYS A 48 5.18 16.89 -16.79
CA LYS A 48 4.61 15.65 -16.23
C LYS A 48 3.84 14.87 -17.30
N PHE A 49 4.55 14.40 -18.33
CA PHE A 49 3.98 13.53 -19.36
C PHE A 49 3.59 12.16 -18.80
N GLU A 50 4.33 11.68 -17.80
CA GLU A 50 4.14 10.45 -17.04
C GLU A 50 4.61 10.71 -15.59
N VAL A 51 3.96 10.10 -14.61
CA VAL A 51 4.44 10.12 -13.23
C VAL A 51 4.51 8.71 -12.66
N CYS A 52 5.35 8.57 -11.64
CA CYS A 52 5.42 7.36 -10.83
C CYS A 52 4.19 7.22 -9.92
N CYS A 53 3.60 6.03 -9.91
CA CYS A 53 2.48 5.68 -9.06
C CYS A 53 2.53 4.19 -8.71
N HIS A 54 2.43 3.86 -7.43
CA HIS A 54 2.88 2.55 -6.95
C HIS A 54 1.86 1.43 -7.13
N LYS A 55 0.61 1.67 -6.72
CA LYS A 55 -0.44 0.62 -6.66
C LYS A 55 -1.74 1.00 -7.33
N TYR A 56 -2.09 2.29 -7.27
CA TYR A 56 -3.31 2.80 -7.89
C TYR A 56 -3.19 4.28 -8.24
N ALA A 57 -3.80 4.68 -9.35
CA ALA A 57 -4.10 6.07 -9.68
C ALA A 57 -5.62 6.26 -9.63
N ASP A 58 -6.08 7.39 -9.10
CA ASP A 58 -7.50 7.69 -8.93
C ASP A 58 -7.87 9.03 -9.56
N LEU A 59 -8.90 9.02 -10.40
CA LEU A 59 -9.57 10.21 -10.91
C LEU A 59 -10.99 10.24 -10.36
N SER A 60 -11.26 11.20 -9.48
CA SER A 60 -12.55 11.30 -8.80
C SER A 60 -13.06 12.74 -8.73
N GLU A 61 -14.38 12.84 -8.62
CA GLU A 61 -15.13 14.05 -8.32
C GLU A 61 -15.99 13.79 -7.09
N TYR A 62 -16.75 14.79 -6.62
CA TYR A 62 -17.56 14.68 -5.41
C TYR A 62 -18.52 13.48 -5.40
N GLY A 63 -19.08 13.10 -6.56
CA GLY A 63 -20.10 12.05 -6.64
C GLY A 63 -19.62 10.69 -7.17
N TYR A 64 -18.46 10.63 -7.82
CA TYR A 64 -18.01 9.43 -8.53
C TYR A 64 -16.50 9.47 -8.80
N GLY A 65 -15.88 8.30 -8.81
CA GLY A 65 -14.48 8.17 -9.18
C GLY A 65 -14.16 6.84 -9.85
N VAL A 66 -13.02 6.82 -10.51
CA VAL A 66 -12.47 5.63 -11.15
C VAL A 66 -11.00 5.52 -10.79
N SER A 67 -10.65 4.39 -10.19
CA SER A 67 -9.27 4.05 -9.89
C SER A 67 -8.75 2.97 -10.82
N ILE A 68 -7.51 3.11 -11.29
CA ILE A 68 -6.79 2.08 -12.00
C ILE A 68 -5.80 1.45 -11.02
N LEU A 69 -5.98 0.16 -10.74
CA LEU A 69 -5.10 -0.64 -9.88
C LEU A 69 -4.08 -1.39 -10.73
N ASN A 70 -2.87 -1.58 -10.22
CA ASN A 70 -1.84 -2.38 -10.87
C ASN A 70 -0.92 -3.07 -9.86
N ASP A 71 -0.10 -4.00 -10.37
CA ASP A 71 0.82 -4.79 -9.55
C ASP A 71 2.31 -4.56 -9.83
N SER A 72 2.64 -3.95 -10.97
CA SER A 72 4.01 -4.00 -11.51
C SER A 72 4.37 -2.82 -12.40
N LYS A 73 3.47 -1.84 -12.56
CA LYS A 73 3.68 -0.71 -13.45
C LYS A 73 3.73 0.57 -12.62
N TYR A 74 4.61 1.47 -12.99
CA TYR A 74 4.78 2.70 -12.23
C TYR A 74 4.40 3.94 -13.04
N GLY A 75 4.39 3.83 -14.37
CA GLY A 75 4.06 4.92 -15.27
C GLY A 75 2.57 5.17 -15.43
N PHE A 76 2.08 6.30 -14.94
CA PHE A 76 0.72 6.76 -15.19
C PHE A 76 0.69 8.17 -15.76
N ALA A 77 -0.26 8.42 -16.65
CA ALA A 77 -0.54 9.74 -17.17
C ALA A 77 -2.05 9.99 -17.15
N THR A 78 -2.47 11.18 -16.73
CA THR A 78 -3.88 11.58 -16.79
C THR A 78 -3.93 12.93 -17.47
N VAL A 79 -4.78 13.06 -18.48
CA VAL A 79 -4.99 14.31 -19.22
C VAL A 79 -6.50 14.50 -19.36
N GLY A 80 -7.06 15.50 -18.69
CA GLY A 80 -8.52 15.63 -18.53
C GLY A 80 -9.13 14.38 -17.90
N ASN A 81 -10.24 13.91 -18.45
CA ASN A 81 -10.87 12.63 -18.08
C ASN A 81 -10.11 11.36 -18.49
N THR A 82 -9.01 11.45 -19.24
CA THR A 82 -8.36 10.27 -19.83
C THR A 82 -7.17 9.82 -18.99
N MET A 83 -7.33 8.69 -18.31
CA MET A 83 -6.25 8.01 -17.59
C MET A 83 -5.54 7.00 -18.50
N ARG A 84 -4.20 6.97 -18.41
CA ARG A 84 -3.31 6.09 -19.18
C ARG A 84 -2.36 5.40 -18.22
N LEU A 85 -2.13 4.11 -18.47
CA LEU A 85 -1.18 3.27 -17.77
C LEU A 85 -0.13 2.80 -18.79
N SER A 86 1.13 3.17 -18.55
CA SER A 86 2.27 2.71 -19.35
C SER A 86 2.54 1.24 -19.02
N LEU A 87 2.42 0.36 -20.01
CA LEU A 87 2.52 -1.10 -19.82
C LEU A 87 3.93 -1.64 -20.10
N LEU A 88 4.64 -1.09 -21.06
CA LEU A 88 6.00 -1.52 -21.42
C LEU A 88 6.69 -0.41 -22.20
N ARG A 89 8.01 -0.30 -22.08
CA ARG A 89 8.83 0.61 -22.87
C ARG A 89 10.10 -0.10 -23.34
N SER A 90 10.12 -0.54 -24.58
CA SER A 90 11.28 -1.22 -25.18
C SER A 90 12.29 -0.21 -25.76
N SER A 91 13.07 0.45 -24.90
CA SER A 91 14.18 1.31 -25.33
C SER A 91 15.31 0.50 -25.97
N LYS A 92 15.97 1.04 -26.98
CA LYS A 92 17.10 0.38 -27.68
C LYS A 92 18.49 0.72 -27.12
N ALA A 93 18.55 1.63 -26.17
CA ALA A 93 19.76 1.95 -25.43
C ALA A 93 19.41 2.07 -23.94
N PRO A 94 20.25 1.58 -23.01
CA PRO A 94 21.58 0.99 -23.20
C PRO A 94 21.57 -0.50 -23.61
N ASP A 95 20.41 -1.15 -23.67
CA ASP A 95 20.25 -2.57 -24.00
C ASP A 95 19.39 -2.74 -25.26
N ASP A 96 19.95 -3.38 -26.30
CA ASP A 96 19.27 -3.65 -27.57
C ASP A 96 18.09 -4.62 -27.45
N ASN A 97 18.12 -5.45 -26.41
CA ASN A 97 17.14 -6.51 -26.16
C ASN A 97 16.19 -6.18 -25.00
N ALA A 98 16.16 -4.92 -24.54
CA ALA A 98 15.33 -4.51 -23.42
C ALA A 98 13.86 -4.90 -23.64
N ASP A 99 13.29 -5.57 -22.63
CA ASP A 99 11.90 -6.02 -22.61
C ASP A 99 11.48 -6.94 -23.76
N MET A 100 12.41 -7.61 -24.45
CA MET A 100 12.07 -8.65 -25.42
C MET A 100 11.56 -9.91 -24.71
N GLY A 101 10.53 -10.53 -25.26
CA GLY A 101 9.95 -11.77 -24.74
C GLY A 101 8.50 -11.63 -24.28
N ARG A 102 8.07 -12.55 -23.40
CA ARG A 102 6.67 -12.65 -22.96
C ARG A 102 6.49 -11.97 -21.61
N HIS A 103 5.65 -10.94 -21.59
CA HIS A 103 5.27 -10.22 -20.37
C HIS A 103 3.84 -10.56 -19.94
N THR A 104 3.64 -10.77 -18.65
CA THR A 104 2.30 -10.88 -18.04
C THR A 104 2.06 -9.65 -17.17
N ILE A 105 1.05 -8.85 -17.51
CA ILE A 105 0.75 -7.60 -16.82
C ILE A 105 -0.68 -7.67 -16.30
N ARG A 106 -0.87 -7.42 -15.00
CA ARG A 106 -2.18 -7.35 -14.37
C ARG A 106 -2.52 -5.92 -14.00
N TRP A 107 -3.74 -5.52 -14.35
CA TRP A 107 -4.32 -4.25 -13.93
C TRP A 107 -5.84 -4.41 -13.80
N ALA A 108 -6.46 -3.50 -13.05
CA ALA A 108 -7.90 -3.48 -12.86
C ALA A 108 -8.43 -2.05 -12.90
N ILE A 109 -9.71 -1.91 -13.22
CA ILE A 109 -10.47 -0.67 -13.08
C ILE A 109 -11.43 -0.90 -11.92
N LEU A 110 -11.42 0.01 -10.96
CA LEU A 110 -12.29 0.03 -9.80
C LEU A 110 -13.12 1.34 -9.84
N PRO A 111 -14.35 1.30 -10.34
CA PRO A 111 -15.27 2.41 -10.16
C PRO A 111 -15.72 2.47 -8.70
N HIS A 112 -15.82 3.68 -8.14
CA HIS A 112 -16.23 3.90 -6.76
C HIS A 112 -17.09 5.16 -6.64
N ARG A 113 -17.75 5.30 -5.48
CA ARG A 113 -18.67 6.40 -5.22
C ARG A 113 -17.96 7.48 -4.41
N GLY A 114 -17.98 8.69 -4.94
CA GLY A 114 -17.41 9.87 -4.30
C GLY A 114 -15.91 10.04 -4.56
N PRO A 115 -15.23 10.84 -3.72
CA PRO A 115 -13.78 11.02 -3.80
C PRO A 115 -13.03 9.74 -3.37
N LEU A 116 -11.72 9.69 -3.63
CA LEU A 116 -10.85 8.61 -3.15
C LEU A 116 -11.12 8.24 -1.68
N GLY A 117 -11.57 7.02 -1.46
CA GLY A 117 -11.80 6.47 -0.13
C GLY A 117 -10.90 5.28 0.23
N PRO A 118 -11.07 4.76 1.46
CA PRO A 118 -10.29 3.63 1.97
C PRO A 118 -10.51 2.33 1.18
N GLU A 119 -11.66 2.17 0.53
CA GLU A 119 -12.00 1.02 -0.33
C GLU A 119 -11.01 0.85 -1.47
N THR A 120 -10.62 1.96 -2.12
CA THR A 120 -9.62 1.94 -3.19
C THR A 120 -8.24 1.56 -2.65
N VAL A 121 -7.86 2.09 -1.49
CA VAL A 121 -6.58 1.79 -0.84
C VAL A 121 -6.49 0.29 -0.52
N ARG A 122 -7.53 -0.27 0.11
CA ARG A 122 -7.62 -1.70 0.47
C ARG A 122 -7.60 -2.58 -0.78
N ALA A 123 -8.46 -2.29 -1.76
CA ALA A 123 -8.51 -3.05 -3.01
C ALA A 123 -7.17 -3.03 -3.76
N ALA A 124 -6.43 -1.92 -3.72
CA ALA A 124 -5.10 -1.85 -4.31
C ALA A 124 -4.10 -2.77 -3.59
N TYR A 125 -4.15 -2.85 -2.26
CA TYR A 125 -3.33 -3.81 -1.50
C TYR A 125 -3.72 -5.26 -1.80
N ASP A 126 -5.00 -5.59 -1.78
CA ASP A 126 -5.50 -6.94 -2.05
C ASP A 126 -5.15 -7.40 -3.47
N PHE A 127 -5.20 -6.49 -4.45
CA PHE A 127 -4.79 -6.78 -5.82
C PHE A 127 -3.30 -7.15 -5.93
N ASN A 128 -2.47 -6.52 -5.09
CA ASN A 128 -1.04 -6.72 -5.02
C ASN A 128 -0.64 -7.93 -4.16
N ASN A 129 -1.51 -8.38 -3.26
CA ASN A 129 -1.26 -9.51 -2.37
C ASN A 129 -2.35 -10.59 -2.50
N PRO A 130 -2.33 -11.39 -3.58
CA PRO A 130 -3.35 -12.43 -3.78
C PRO A 130 -3.30 -13.49 -2.68
N LEU A 131 -4.49 -13.96 -2.27
CA LEU A 131 -4.63 -15.02 -1.27
C LEU A 131 -3.86 -16.28 -1.70
N LYS A 132 -3.10 -16.85 -0.76
CA LYS A 132 -2.40 -18.12 -0.94
C LYS A 132 -3.16 -19.20 -0.17
N VAL A 133 -3.63 -20.21 -0.89
CA VAL A 133 -4.24 -21.38 -0.26
C VAL A 133 -3.13 -22.26 0.28
N VAL A 134 -3.15 -22.50 1.59
CA VAL A 134 -2.22 -23.38 2.29
C VAL A 134 -3.00 -24.49 2.98
N SER A 135 -2.40 -25.67 3.07
CA SER A 135 -2.98 -26.82 3.79
C SER A 135 -1.99 -27.31 4.84
N THR A 136 -2.49 -27.91 5.92
CA THR A 136 -1.68 -28.45 7.01
C THR A 136 -2.35 -29.69 7.59
N SER A 137 -1.58 -30.55 8.26
CA SER A 137 -2.13 -31.75 8.89
C SER A 137 -3.01 -31.38 10.10
N ALA A 138 -4.02 -32.20 10.39
CA ALA A 138 -4.96 -31.95 11.50
C ALA A 138 -4.26 -31.82 12.88
N GLY A 139 -3.08 -32.42 13.05
CA GLY A 139 -2.28 -32.33 14.27
C GLY A 139 -1.32 -31.13 14.34
N SER A 140 -1.29 -30.28 13.30
CA SER A 140 -0.33 -29.19 13.19
C SER A 140 -0.44 -28.18 14.34
N PRO A 141 0.68 -27.79 14.98
CA PRO A 141 0.70 -26.73 15.98
C PRO A 141 0.11 -25.41 15.46
N LEU A 142 0.18 -25.16 14.15
CA LEU A 142 -0.40 -23.96 13.52
C LEU A 142 -1.91 -23.88 13.69
N LEU A 143 -2.62 -25.02 13.61
CA LEU A 143 -4.07 -25.05 13.83
C LEU A 143 -4.41 -24.77 15.30
N LYS A 144 -3.63 -25.35 16.23
CA LYS A 144 -3.75 -25.12 17.68
C LYS A 144 -3.44 -23.67 18.07
N ALA A 145 -2.50 -23.04 17.37
CA ALA A 145 -2.15 -21.63 17.53
C ALA A 145 -3.13 -20.65 16.83
N GLY A 146 -4.28 -21.15 16.34
CA GLY A 146 -5.35 -20.31 15.75
C GLY A 146 -5.36 -20.23 14.22
N GLY A 147 -4.46 -20.94 13.52
CA GLY A 147 -4.31 -20.88 12.06
C GLY A 147 -5.47 -21.38 11.21
N GLY A 148 -6.51 -21.99 11.81
CA GLY A 148 -7.69 -22.50 11.09
C GLY A 148 -8.98 -21.68 11.28
N ALA A 149 -9.16 -21.01 12.41
CA ALA A 149 -10.39 -20.27 12.78
C ALA A 149 -10.16 -19.16 13.83
N GLY A 150 -8.94 -19.02 14.35
CA GLY A 150 -8.62 -18.23 15.54
C GLY A 150 -8.17 -16.81 15.23
N GLY A 151 -8.84 -16.09 14.33
CA GLY A 151 -8.61 -14.66 14.03
C GLY A 151 -7.16 -14.27 13.67
N PHE A 152 -6.93 -12.98 13.43
CA PHE A 152 -5.57 -12.46 13.23
C PHE A 152 -4.87 -12.26 14.58
N SER A 153 -3.56 -12.56 14.65
CA SER A 153 -2.77 -12.34 15.87
C SER A 153 -2.58 -10.86 16.19
N VAL A 154 -2.62 -10.00 15.17
CA VAL A 154 -2.66 -8.54 15.27
C VAL A 154 -3.83 -8.05 14.42
N ALA A 155 -4.64 -7.16 14.98
CA ALA A 155 -5.73 -6.52 14.27
C ALA A 155 -5.72 -5.01 14.53
N LEU A 156 -6.06 -4.23 13.51
CA LEU A 156 -6.30 -2.79 13.62
C LEU A 156 -7.79 -2.54 13.48
N THR A 157 -8.35 -1.76 14.40
CA THR A 157 -9.76 -1.34 14.40
C THR A 157 -9.84 0.18 14.58
N GLY A 158 -10.94 0.81 14.18
CA GLY A 158 -11.12 2.27 14.24
C GLY A 158 -11.37 2.87 12.87
N ASP A 159 -10.85 4.07 12.65
CA ASP A 159 -11.05 4.81 11.41
C ASP A 159 -10.47 4.09 10.19
N GLU A 160 -11.23 4.11 9.11
CA GLU A 160 -10.95 3.31 7.92
C GLU A 160 -9.74 3.78 7.09
N ASN A 161 -9.30 5.02 7.32
CA ASN A 161 -8.13 5.61 6.69
C ASN A 161 -6.80 5.12 7.30
N LEU A 162 -6.84 4.47 8.47
CA LEU A 162 -5.68 3.84 9.08
C LEU A 162 -5.39 2.48 8.42
N VAL A 163 -4.13 2.24 8.10
CA VAL A 163 -3.68 0.99 7.48
C VAL A 163 -2.57 0.38 8.30
N LEU A 164 -2.78 -0.87 8.74
CA LEU A 164 -1.74 -1.75 9.27
C LEU A 164 -0.89 -2.25 8.11
N ASP A 165 0.31 -1.70 7.93
CA ASP A 165 1.14 -2.00 6.77
C ASP A 165 2.10 -3.16 6.99
N THR A 166 2.74 -3.22 8.16
CA THR A 166 3.78 -4.22 8.43
C THR A 166 3.65 -4.76 9.83
N VAL A 167 3.79 -6.09 9.93
CA VAL A 167 4.06 -6.81 11.17
C VAL A 167 5.31 -7.65 10.92
N LYS A 168 6.39 -7.39 11.64
CA LYS A 168 7.65 -8.13 11.52
C LYS A 168 8.28 -8.37 12.88
N ARG A 169 9.29 -9.24 12.98
CA ARG A 169 10.11 -9.35 14.20
C ARG A 169 11.07 -8.17 14.31
N GLY A 170 11.43 -7.79 15.54
CA GLY A 170 12.52 -6.85 15.80
C GLY A 170 13.84 -7.37 15.24
N GLU A 171 14.64 -6.50 14.65
CA GLU A 171 15.90 -6.89 13.99
C GLU A 171 17.01 -7.25 14.98
N ASP A 172 16.99 -6.58 16.13
CA ASP A 172 17.89 -6.76 17.27
C ASP A 172 17.54 -7.95 18.19
N GLY A 173 16.52 -8.75 17.83
CA GLY A 173 16.12 -9.91 18.62
C GLY A 173 17.17 -11.03 18.58
N GLU A 174 17.41 -11.68 19.73
CA GLU A 174 18.37 -12.80 19.85
C GLU A 174 18.12 -13.93 18.84
N ASP A 175 16.86 -14.17 18.45
CA ASP A 175 16.45 -15.20 17.48
C ASP A 175 16.42 -14.72 16.02
N VAL A 176 16.81 -13.47 15.76
CA VAL A 176 16.69 -12.80 14.44
C VAL A 176 18.01 -12.22 13.96
N GLY A 177 18.80 -11.63 14.87
CA GLY A 177 19.99 -10.87 14.54
C GLY A 177 21.04 -11.70 13.80
N ASP A 178 21.73 -11.05 12.86
CA ASP A 178 22.88 -11.59 12.11
C ASP A 178 24.24 -11.30 12.79
N GLY A 179 24.21 -10.61 13.94
CA GLY A 179 25.38 -10.23 14.73
C GLY A 179 25.92 -8.82 14.43
N GLU A 180 25.30 -8.07 13.51
CA GLU A 180 25.71 -6.68 13.22
C GLU A 180 25.18 -5.68 14.26
N LEU A 181 24.02 -5.98 14.87
CA LEU A 181 23.39 -5.14 15.89
C LEU A 181 23.60 -5.68 17.31
N PRO A 182 23.65 -4.80 18.33
CA PRO A 182 23.62 -5.24 19.72
C PRO A 182 22.39 -6.11 19.99
N VAL A 183 22.62 -7.33 20.46
CA VAL A 183 21.54 -8.28 20.72
C VAL A 183 20.72 -7.80 21.91
N ARG A 184 19.42 -7.71 21.70
CA ARG A 184 18.44 -7.42 22.73
C ARG A 184 17.82 -8.70 23.25
N GLY A 185 17.86 -8.86 24.57
CA GLY A 185 17.23 -9.98 25.24
C GLY A 185 15.71 -9.97 25.09
N GLY A 186 15.13 -11.15 24.89
CA GLY A 186 13.70 -11.37 24.74
C GLY A 186 13.20 -11.18 23.30
N ARG A 187 11.91 -11.47 23.09
CA ARG A 187 11.27 -11.42 21.77
C ARG A 187 10.49 -10.12 21.57
N SER A 188 10.56 -9.55 20.38
CA SER A 188 9.78 -8.36 20.03
C SER A 188 9.19 -8.41 18.63
N VAL A 189 8.05 -7.73 18.47
CA VAL A 189 7.33 -7.59 17.20
C VAL A 189 7.18 -6.11 16.89
N ILE A 190 7.51 -5.73 15.67
CA ILE A 190 7.34 -4.38 15.14
C ILE A 190 6.05 -4.33 14.34
N VAL A 191 5.20 -3.37 14.69
CA VAL A 191 3.91 -3.09 14.06
C VAL A 191 3.95 -1.68 13.49
N ARG A 192 3.65 -1.53 12.21
CA ARG A 192 3.64 -0.22 11.53
C ARG A 192 2.25 0.14 11.03
N VAL A 193 1.77 1.29 11.45
CA VAL A 193 0.48 1.84 11.06
C VAL A 193 0.69 3.20 10.41
N TYR A 194 -0.08 3.51 9.36
CA TYR A 194 -0.04 4.82 8.74
C TYR A 194 -1.43 5.30 8.34
N GLU A 195 -1.59 6.62 8.23
CA GLU A 195 -2.79 7.25 7.71
C GLU A 195 -2.70 7.43 6.19
N SER A 196 -3.73 6.98 5.46
CA SER A 196 -3.62 6.78 4.02
C SER A 196 -4.33 7.83 3.14
N LEU A 197 -5.15 8.71 3.70
CA LEU A 197 -6.03 9.61 2.94
C LEU A 197 -5.72 11.11 3.15
N GLY A 198 -4.82 11.45 4.06
CA GLY A 198 -4.43 12.83 4.40
C GLY A 198 -5.31 13.47 5.47
N GLY A 199 -6.02 12.67 6.27
CA GLY A 199 -6.84 13.11 7.39
C GLY A 199 -6.22 12.77 8.75
N ARG A 200 -6.89 13.11 9.85
CA ARG A 200 -6.60 12.45 11.15
C ARG A 200 -7.26 11.08 11.17
N GLY A 201 -6.66 10.12 11.86
CA GLY A 201 -7.22 8.80 12.06
C GLY A 201 -6.96 8.29 13.48
N ARG A 202 -7.99 7.75 14.12
CA ARG A 202 -7.94 7.14 15.44
C ARG A 202 -8.36 5.69 15.39
N GLY A 203 -7.65 4.86 16.14
CA GLY A 203 -7.93 3.43 16.17
C GLY A 203 -7.17 2.72 17.27
N ARG A 204 -7.28 1.39 17.27
CA ARG A 204 -6.68 0.51 18.25
C ARG A 204 -6.03 -0.67 17.57
N VAL A 205 -4.80 -0.94 17.96
CA VAL A 205 -4.15 -2.22 17.65
C VAL A 205 -4.48 -3.18 18.78
N ALA A 206 -4.96 -4.37 18.42
CA ALA A 206 -5.21 -5.47 19.33
C ALA A 206 -4.30 -6.65 18.96
N THR A 207 -3.72 -7.29 19.97
CA THR A 207 -2.90 -8.49 19.79
C THR A 207 -3.35 -9.61 20.71
N LYS A 208 -3.11 -10.86 20.28
CA LYS A 208 -3.35 -12.06 21.08
C LYS A 208 -2.11 -12.50 21.87
N TRP A 209 -0.96 -11.91 21.59
CA TRP A 209 0.27 -12.23 22.30
C TRP A 209 0.27 -11.58 23.69
N ALA A 210 0.90 -12.24 24.65
CA ALA A 210 1.21 -11.64 25.94
C ALA A 210 2.31 -10.57 25.72
N VAL A 211 1.94 -9.30 25.90
CA VAL A 211 2.82 -8.16 25.71
C VAL A 211 3.20 -7.60 27.07
N LYS A 212 4.51 -7.47 27.31
CA LYS A 212 5.09 -6.85 28.51
C LYS A 212 4.97 -5.32 28.45
N SER A 213 5.32 -4.74 27.31
CA SER A 213 5.32 -3.29 27.08
C SER A 213 5.21 -2.98 25.59
N VAL A 214 4.75 -1.77 25.28
CA VAL A 214 4.66 -1.26 23.91
C VAL A 214 5.36 0.09 23.85
N TYR A 215 6.26 0.28 22.90
CA TYR A 215 6.92 1.56 22.66
C TYR A 215 6.61 2.07 21.26
N LYS A 216 6.37 3.37 21.12
CA LYS A 216 6.53 4.05 19.83
C LYS A 216 8.00 4.01 19.46
N THR A 217 8.27 3.78 18.18
CA THR A 217 9.63 3.78 17.66
C THR A 217 9.75 4.66 16.43
N ASN A 218 10.99 5.07 16.16
CA ASN A 218 11.35 5.61 14.86
C ASN A 218 11.43 4.49 13.79
N LEU A 219 11.88 4.85 12.58
CA LEU A 219 11.99 3.91 11.46
C LEU A 219 13.14 2.89 11.61
N LEU A 220 14.09 3.15 12.51
CA LEU A 220 15.20 2.28 12.88
C LEU A 220 14.89 1.43 14.12
N GLU A 221 13.65 1.46 14.61
CA GLU A 221 13.16 0.67 15.75
C GLU A 221 13.71 1.09 17.11
N ASP A 222 14.30 2.29 17.21
CA ASP A 222 14.70 2.91 18.48
C ASP A 222 13.46 3.33 19.26
N GLU A 223 13.44 3.03 20.55
CA GLU A 223 12.32 3.33 21.44
C GLU A 223 12.28 4.81 21.83
N GLU A 224 11.12 5.44 21.69
CA GLU A 224 10.92 6.85 22.02
C GLU A 224 9.97 7.04 23.21
N GLU A 225 8.73 6.56 23.07
CA GLU A 225 7.66 6.81 24.04
C GLU A 225 6.94 5.49 24.38
N GLU A 226 6.81 5.18 25.68
CA GLU A 226 6.01 4.04 26.11
C GLU A 226 4.52 4.32 25.95
N VAL A 227 3.81 3.38 25.33
CA VAL A 227 2.37 3.43 25.10
C VAL A 227 1.67 2.53 26.10
N ARG A 228 0.66 3.08 26.76
CA ARG A 228 -0.19 2.30 27.67
C ARG A 228 -0.89 1.17 26.91
N VAL A 229 -0.66 -0.04 27.37
CA VAL A 229 -1.32 -1.26 26.88
C VAL A 229 -2.27 -1.79 27.96
N GLY A 230 -3.49 -2.14 27.57
CA GLY A 230 -4.50 -2.76 28.43
C GLY A 230 -5.20 -3.88 27.68
N ASP A 231 -5.32 -5.06 28.28
CA ASP A 231 -5.95 -6.24 27.69
C ASP A 231 -5.44 -6.59 26.28
N GLY A 232 -4.13 -6.43 26.04
CA GLY A 232 -3.49 -6.67 24.75
C GLY A 232 -3.86 -5.64 23.68
N ARG A 233 -4.31 -4.45 24.06
CA ARG A 233 -4.72 -3.37 23.15
C ARG A 233 -4.04 -2.06 23.49
N PHE A 234 -3.75 -1.26 22.47
CA PHE A 234 -3.24 0.10 22.63
C PHE A 234 -3.79 1.03 21.56
N GLU A 235 -3.84 2.32 21.89
CA GLU A 235 -4.41 3.37 21.03
C GLU A 235 -3.42 3.82 19.94
N VAL A 236 -3.98 4.22 18.81
CA VAL A 236 -3.31 4.83 17.68
C VAL A 236 -4.05 6.13 17.34
N ASP A 237 -3.34 7.25 17.34
CA ASP A 237 -3.85 8.57 16.88
C ASP A 237 -2.81 9.15 15.93
N LEU A 238 -3.16 9.21 14.65
CA LEU A 238 -2.29 9.67 13.57
C LEU A 238 -2.85 10.95 12.94
N GLY A 239 -1.94 11.89 12.68
CA GLY A 239 -2.19 13.05 11.83
C GLY A 239 -2.21 12.70 10.33
N PRO A 240 -2.51 13.70 9.48
CA PRO A 240 -2.47 13.57 8.02
C PRO A 240 -1.19 12.92 7.52
N PHE A 241 -1.32 11.77 6.84
CA PHE A 241 -0.22 10.98 6.29
C PHE A 241 0.89 10.60 7.27
N GLN A 242 0.60 10.66 8.58
CA GLN A 242 1.56 10.25 9.59
C GLN A 242 1.73 8.73 9.53
N LEU A 243 2.97 8.30 9.77
CA LEU A 243 3.34 6.91 9.95
C LEU A 243 3.90 6.76 11.37
N GLN A 244 3.47 5.71 12.07
CA GLN A 244 3.98 5.37 13.39
C GLN A 244 4.35 3.90 13.44
N MET A 245 5.51 3.62 14.02
CA MET A 245 5.95 2.27 14.36
C MET A 245 5.81 2.04 15.86
N TYR A 246 5.46 0.81 16.21
CA TYR A 246 5.29 0.34 17.56
C TYR A 246 6.09 -0.94 17.74
N ARG A 247 6.89 -1.02 18.79
CA ARG A 247 7.55 -2.24 19.22
C ARG A 247 6.77 -2.85 20.38
N LEU A 248 6.28 -4.07 20.18
CA LEU A 248 5.62 -4.89 21.18
C LEU A 248 6.67 -5.83 21.77
N GLN A 249 7.04 -5.61 23.02
CA GLN A 249 7.95 -6.51 23.73
C GLN A 249 7.12 -7.65 24.34
N LEU A 250 7.41 -8.88 23.96
CA LEU A 250 6.63 -10.04 24.39
C LEU A 250 7.07 -10.50 25.79
N VAL A 251 6.16 -11.16 26.49
CA VAL A 251 6.54 -11.95 27.68
C VAL A 251 7.25 -13.22 27.18
N ASP A 252 8.37 -13.56 27.83
CA ASP A 252 9.18 -14.73 27.47
C ASP A 252 8.41 -16.05 27.58
#